data_AF-A0A970R517-F1
#
_entry.id   AF-A0A970R517-F1
#
_cell.length_a   1.000
_cell.length_b   1.000
_cell.length_c   1.000
_cell.angle_alpha   90.00
_cell.angle_beta   90.00
_cell.angle_gamma   90.00
#
_symmetry.space_group_name_H-M   'P 1'
#
loop_
_entity.id
_entity.type
_entity.pdbx_description
1 polymer ?
#
loop_
_entity_poly.entity_id
_entity_poly.type
_entity_poly.pdbx_seq_one_letter_code
_entity_poly.pdbx_strand_id
1 'polypeptide(L)'
;MISTKKILLSVAVFIVLYTLLLLPQLKINRLYAEYFCSVGNFLFEDFPRGGFVNLKTQTEKGGNDIALFLSRADWMEGTKIKGVTANKASDRIGYLITAFFVALTLATPISWKRKLIAVVVGIVIVTTFVMLKMYIIILNSYTLVDWFGLYQEPTEKARIQFWYEHFAASATYGYSFVVVVWLALVLRKKDWKLLIASFRKKVPA
;
A
#
# COMPACT_ATOMS: atom_id res chain seq x y z
N MET A 1 34.73 -0.63 6.08
CA MET A 1 34.16 -1.04 4.78
C MET A 1 33.16 -2.16 5.02
N ILE A 2 31.96 -2.08 4.45
CA ILE A 2 31.03 -3.23 4.43
C ILE A 2 31.64 -4.26 3.49
N SER A 3 31.86 -5.48 3.97
CA SER A 3 32.39 -6.56 3.13
C SER A 3 31.39 -6.90 2.03
N THR A 4 31.84 -6.99 0.77
CA THR A 4 31.03 -7.41 -0.39
C THR A 4 30.23 -8.67 -0.11
N LYS A 5 30.81 -9.62 0.66
CA LYS A 5 30.15 -10.85 1.10
C LYS A 5 28.86 -10.57 1.89
N LYS A 6 28.85 -9.56 2.77
CA LYS A 6 27.67 -9.18 3.56
C LYS A 6 26.57 -8.57 2.70
N ILE A 7 26.94 -7.81 1.67
CA ILE A 7 25.98 -7.22 0.73
C ILE A 7 25.33 -8.33 -0.10
N LEU A 8 26.14 -9.19 -0.72
CA LEU A 8 25.65 -10.33 -1.50
C LEU A 8 24.74 -11.25 -0.67
N LEU A 9 25.14 -11.55 0.57
CA LEU A 9 24.31 -12.33 1.48
C LEU A 9 22.97 -11.64 1.78
N SER A 10 22.97 -10.33 2.02
CA SER A 10 21.72 -9.59 2.29
C SER A 10 20.80 -9.60 1.06
N VAL A 11 21.34 -9.46 -0.15
CA VAL A 11 20.58 -9.55 -1.39
C VAL A 11 19.99 -10.95 -1.58
N ALA A 12 20.78 -12.01 -1.36
CA ALA A 12 20.30 -13.38 -1.43
C ALA A 12 19.18 -13.66 -0.42
N VAL A 13 19.35 -13.23 0.83
CA VAL A 13 18.32 -13.34 1.88
C VAL A 13 17.05 -12.57 1.48
N PHE A 14 17.19 -11.38 0.93
CA PHE A 14 16.05 -10.60 0.44
C PHE A 14 15.26 -11.36 -0.64
N ILE A 15 15.93 -11.91 -1.65
CA ILE A 15 15.29 -12.67 -2.74
C ILE A 15 14.54 -13.89 -2.20
N VAL A 16 15.16 -14.64 -1.26
CA VAL A 16 14.54 -15.81 -0.64
C VAL A 16 13.31 -15.42 0.18
N LEU A 17 13.43 -14.41 1.06
CA LEU A 17 12.32 -13.96 1.89
C LEU A 17 11.16 -13.40 1.06
N TYR A 18 11.46 -12.58 0.06
CA TYR A 18 10.43 -12.00 -0.81
C TYR A 18 9.72 -13.10 -1.60
N THR A 19 10.47 -13.99 -2.24
CA THR A 19 9.89 -15.14 -2.97
C THR A 19 9.00 -15.98 -2.06
N LEU A 20 9.46 -16.28 -0.83
CA LEU A 20 8.70 -17.05 0.14
C LEU A 20 7.37 -16.37 0.50
N LEU A 21 7.38 -15.06 0.74
CA LEU A 21 6.15 -14.30 1.01
C LEU A 21 5.19 -14.30 -0.19
N LEU A 22 5.70 -14.38 -1.42
CA LEU A 22 4.86 -14.44 -2.62
C LEU A 22 4.25 -15.83 -2.91
N LEU A 23 4.65 -16.88 -2.17
CA LEU A 23 4.14 -18.22 -2.41
C LEU A 23 2.64 -18.31 -2.05
N PRO A 24 1.76 -18.68 -3.01
CA PRO A 24 0.32 -18.71 -2.79
C PRO A 24 -0.11 -19.76 -1.74
N GLN A 25 0.70 -20.82 -1.57
CA GLN A 25 0.46 -21.90 -0.61
C GLN A 25 0.39 -21.41 0.84
N LEU A 26 1.05 -20.30 1.16
CA LEU A 26 1.05 -19.76 2.52
C LEU A 26 -0.27 -19.05 2.90
N LYS A 27 -1.18 -18.83 1.94
CA LYS A 27 -2.46 -18.11 2.13
C LYS A 27 -2.32 -16.73 2.79
N ILE A 28 -1.11 -16.15 2.81
CA ILE A 28 -0.84 -14.85 3.43
C ILE A 28 -1.62 -13.74 2.69
N ASN A 29 -1.79 -13.87 1.38
CA ASN A 29 -2.58 -12.92 0.58
C ASN A 29 -4.01 -12.80 1.11
N ARG A 30 -4.63 -13.91 1.51
CA ARG A 30 -5.99 -13.91 2.07
C ARG A 30 -6.04 -13.22 3.43
N LEU A 31 -5.09 -13.54 4.31
CA LEU A 31 -4.96 -12.87 5.61
C LEU A 31 -4.78 -11.35 5.42
N TYR A 32 -3.96 -10.96 4.44
CA TYR A 32 -3.76 -9.56 4.09
C TYR A 32 -5.04 -8.92 3.55
N ALA A 33 -5.79 -9.60 2.68
CA ALA A 33 -7.06 -9.10 2.17
C ALA A 33 -8.10 -8.90 3.28
N GLU A 34 -8.19 -9.85 4.23
CA GLU A 34 -9.07 -9.75 5.40
C GLU A 34 -8.68 -8.55 6.29
N TYR A 35 -7.38 -8.39 6.57
CA TYR A 35 -6.85 -7.21 7.27
C TYR A 35 -7.14 -5.91 6.51
N PHE A 36 -6.89 -5.89 5.20
CA PHE A 36 -7.11 -4.72 4.34
C PHE A 36 -8.57 -4.30 4.33
N CYS A 37 -9.51 -5.25 4.17
CA CYS A 37 -10.94 -4.99 4.22
C CYS A 37 -11.37 -4.50 5.61
N SER A 38 -10.84 -5.08 6.69
CA SER A 38 -11.15 -4.66 8.06
C SER A 38 -10.72 -3.21 8.33
N VAL A 39 -9.47 -2.85 8.02
CA VAL A 39 -8.98 -1.48 8.18
C VAL A 39 -9.70 -0.52 7.23
N GLY A 40 -9.93 -0.94 5.98
CA GLY A 40 -10.62 -0.12 5.00
C GLY A 40 -12.06 0.17 5.39
N ASN A 41 -12.81 -0.80 5.89
CA ASN A 41 -14.18 -0.58 6.39
C ASN A 41 -14.17 0.37 7.59
N PHE A 42 -13.25 0.15 8.54
CA PHE A 42 -13.10 1.07 9.68
C PHE A 42 -12.84 2.52 9.26
N LEU A 43 -12.08 2.75 8.19
CA LEU A 43 -11.72 4.09 7.72
C LEU A 43 -12.73 4.71 6.75
N PHE A 44 -13.46 3.90 5.97
CA PHE A 44 -14.17 4.37 4.79
C PHE A 44 -15.67 4.04 4.76
N GLU A 45 -16.20 3.29 5.73
CA GLU A 45 -17.63 2.94 5.79
C GLU A 45 -18.52 4.17 5.59
N ASP A 46 -18.28 5.22 6.37
CA ASP A 46 -18.88 6.54 6.23
C ASP A 46 -17.99 7.45 5.38
N PHE A 47 -18.24 7.46 4.07
CA PHE A 47 -17.41 8.22 3.13
C PHE A 47 -17.91 9.66 2.97
N PRO A 48 -17.01 10.65 2.74
CA PRO A 48 -17.41 12.05 2.66
C PRO A 48 -18.49 12.33 1.62
N ARG A 49 -19.31 13.36 1.90
CA ARG A 49 -20.47 13.79 1.10
C ARG A 49 -21.58 12.74 0.99
N GLY A 50 -21.73 11.90 2.00
CA GLY A 50 -22.78 10.87 2.04
C GLY A 50 -22.50 9.69 1.13
N GLY A 51 -21.22 9.39 0.85
CA GLY A 51 -20.85 8.13 0.24
C GLY A 51 -20.87 7.00 1.28
N PHE A 52 -21.19 5.79 0.85
CA PHE A 52 -21.08 4.58 1.65
C PHE A 52 -20.17 3.57 0.95
N VAL A 53 -19.20 3.02 1.69
CA VAL A 53 -18.23 2.05 1.17
C VAL A 53 -18.29 0.77 1.98
N ASN A 54 -18.26 -0.38 1.30
CA ASN A 54 -18.11 -1.67 1.97
C ASN A 54 -17.12 -2.56 1.21
N LEU A 55 -16.08 -2.99 1.91
CA LEU A 55 -15.04 -3.89 1.42
C LEU A 55 -15.30 -5.29 1.94
N LYS A 56 -15.42 -6.24 1.03
CA LYS A 56 -15.54 -7.66 1.37
C LYS A 56 -14.50 -8.49 0.64
N THR A 57 -13.89 -9.42 1.36
CA THR A 57 -13.06 -10.45 0.74
C THR A 57 -13.91 -11.41 -0.07
N GLN A 58 -13.41 -11.86 -1.22
CA GLN A 58 -14.08 -12.84 -2.07
C GLN A 58 -13.10 -13.94 -2.50
N THR A 59 -13.58 -15.18 -2.57
CA THR A 59 -12.76 -16.36 -2.85
C THR A 59 -12.81 -16.83 -4.31
N GLU A 60 -13.81 -16.40 -5.08
CA GLU A 60 -14.17 -17.07 -6.35
C GLU A 60 -13.78 -16.29 -7.62
N LYS A 61 -13.30 -15.04 -7.52
CA LYS A 61 -13.09 -14.17 -8.69
C LYS A 61 -11.63 -14.06 -9.16
N GLY A 62 -10.89 -15.16 -9.11
CA GLY A 62 -9.50 -15.21 -9.55
C GLY A 62 -8.60 -14.26 -8.74
N GLY A 63 -7.68 -13.56 -9.40
CA GLY A 63 -6.74 -12.64 -8.75
C GLY A 63 -7.36 -11.38 -8.10
N ASN A 64 -8.69 -11.19 -8.18
CA ASN A 64 -9.38 -10.09 -7.49
C ASN A 64 -10.05 -10.62 -6.21
N ASP A 65 -9.35 -10.51 -5.09
CA ASP A 65 -9.76 -11.02 -3.78
C ASP A 65 -10.59 -10.03 -2.94
N ILE A 66 -10.85 -8.82 -3.45
CA ILE A 66 -11.70 -7.81 -2.79
C ILE A 66 -12.84 -7.37 -3.69
N ALA A 67 -14.05 -7.33 -3.14
CA ALA A 67 -15.20 -6.62 -3.68
C ALA A 67 -15.32 -5.26 -2.97
N LEU A 68 -15.14 -4.18 -3.72
CA LEU A 68 -15.41 -2.81 -3.28
C LEU A 68 -16.83 -2.45 -3.69
N PHE A 69 -17.74 -2.41 -2.72
CA PHE A 69 -19.10 -1.93 -2.90
C PHE A 69 -19.16 -0.43 -2.59
N LEU A 70 -19.81 0.33 -3.48
CA LEU A 70 -20.01 1.77 -3.36
C LEU A 70 -21.50 2.07 -3.49
N SER A 71 -21.99 2.93 -2.61
CA SER A 71 -23.36 3.45 -2.63
C SER A 71 -23.36 4.90 -2.13
N ARG A 72 -24.53 5.53 -2.16
CA ARG A 72 -24.81 6.67 -1.28
C ARG A 72 -25.42 6.17 0.03
N ALA A 73 -25.14 6.89 1.11
CA ALA A 73 -25.62 6.57 2.45
C ALA A 73 -27.16 6.60 2.54
N ASP A 74 -27.80 7.58 1.89
CA ASP A 74 -29.27 7.74 1.85
C ASP A 74 -30.00 6.60 1.11
N TRP A 75 -29.29 5.78 0.34
CA TRP A 75 -29.85 4.60 -0.33
C TRP A 75 -29.60 3.30 0.42
N MET A 76 -28.97 3.37 1.59
CA MET A 76 -28.81 2.21 2.46
C MET A 76 -30.07 1.96 3.32
N GLU A 77 -31.01 2.92 3.35
CA GLU A 77 -32.28 2.79 4.06
C GLU A 77 -33.30 1.98 3.23
N GLY A 78 -33.73 0.81 3.73
CA GLY A 78 -34.79 -0.01 3.14
C GLY A 78 -34.32 -1.37 2.57
N THR A 79 -35.19 -2.03 1.80
CA THR A 79 -34.96 -3.42 1.30
C THR A 79 -34.20 -3.50 -0.02
N LYS A 80 -33.99 -2.37 -0.71
CA LYS A 80 -33.31 -2.33 -2.02
C LYS A 80 -32.09 -1.40 -1.97
N ILE A 81 -30.94 -1.99 -1.67
CA ILE A 81 -29.66 -1.29 -1.68
C ILE A 81 -29.24 -1.05 -3.14
N LYS A 82 -29.04 0.21 -3.53
CA LYS A 82 -28.57 0.59 -4.87
C LYS A 82 -27.09 0.96 -4.81
N GLY A 83 -26.24 0.21 -5.50
CA GLY A 83 -24.80 0.51 -5.55
C GLY A 83 -24.09 -0.14 -6.71
N VAL A 84 -22.79 0.10 -6.80
CA VAL A 84 -21.90 -0.57 -7.76
C VAL A 84 -20.88 -1.39 -6.99
N THR A 85 -20.50 -2.52 -7.57
CA THR A 85 -19.41 -3.34 -7.06
C THR A 85 -18.26 -3.35 -8.05
N ALA A 86 -17.07 -2.96 -7.60
CA ALA A 86 -15.84 -3.09 -8.35
C ALA A 86 -14.97 -4.18 -7.72
N ASN A 87 -14.54 -5.15 -8.53
CA ASN A 87 -13.56 -6.14 -8.06
C ASN A 87 -12.16 -5.51 -8.08
N LYS A 88 -11.43 -5.69 -6.99
CA LYS A 88 -10.07 -5.20 -6.80
C LYS A 88 -9.18 -6.33 -6.30
N ALA A 89 -7.88 -6.16 -6.51
CA ALA A 89 -6.85 -7.10 -6.12
C ALA A 89 -6.02 -6.48 -4.99
N SER A 90 -6.18 -7.00 -3.77
CA SER A 90 -5.46 -6.57 -2.57
C SER A 90 -3.96 -6.69 -2.75
N ASP A 91 -3.55 -7.67 -3.57
CA ASP A 91 -2.17 -7.99 -3.83
C ASP A 91 -1.43 -6.81 -4.50
N ARG A 92 -2.03 -6.28 -5.56
CA ARG A 92 -1.54 -5.16 -6.36
C ARG A 92 -1.70 -3.83 -5.65
N ILE A 93 -2.72 -3.69 -4.80
CA ILE A 93 -2.96 -2.43 -4.08
C ILE A 93 -1.96 -2.27 -2.93
N GLY A 94 -1.68 -3.32 -2.17
CA GLY A 94 -0.86 -3.18 -0.96
C GLY A 94 0.00 -4.37 -0.55
N TYR A 95 -0.40 -5.62 -0.84
CA TYR A 95 0.33 -6.78 -0.33
C TYR A 95 1.76 -6.83 -0.84
N LEU A 96 1.96 -6.71 -2.17
CA LEU A 96 3.28 -6.83 -2.78
C LEU A 96 4.26 -5.80 -2.22
N ILE A 97 3.76 -4.57 -2.01
CA ILE A 97 4.51 -3.45 -1.44
C ILE A 97 4.88 -3.75 0.02
N THR A 98 3.94 -4.28 0.79
CA THR A 98 4.15 -4.66 2.20
C THR A 98 5.14 -5.83 2.34
N ALA A 99 4.98 -6.87 1.52
CA ALA A 99 5.87 -8.03 1.48
C ALA A 99 7.29 -7.62 1.07
N PHE A 100 7.42 -6.73 0.09
CA PHE A 100 8.70 -6.16 -0.33
C PHE A 100 9.36 -5.39 0.83
N PHE A 101 8.62 -4.54 1.54
CA PHE A 101 9.13 -3.82 2.71
C PHE A 101 9.64 -4.77 3.81
N VAL A 102 8.84 -5.79 4.15
CA VAL A 102 9.18 -6.77 5.19
C VAL A 102 10.42 -7.55 4.81
N ALA A 103 10.48 -8.08 3.58
CA ALA A 103 11.64 -8.81 3.08
C ALA A 103 12.90 -7.93 3.10
N LEU A 104 12.80 -6.68 2.64
CA LEU A 104 13.92 -5.73 2.61
C LEU A 104 14.44 -5.42 4.02
N THR A 105 13.53 -5.15 4.95
CA THR A 105 13.88 -4.85 6.35
C THR A 105 14.52 -6.05 7.05
N LEU A 106 13.97 -7.25 6.87
CA LEU A 106 14.49 -8.48 7.47
C LEU A 106 15.83 -8.90 6.88
N ALA A 107 16.07 -8.65 5.60
CA ALA A 107 17.35 -8.93 4.94
C ALA A 107 18.47 -7.97 5.37
N THR A 108 18.13 -6.80 5.92
CA THR A 108 19.15 -5.78 6.23
C THR A 108 20.02 -6.21 7.42
N PRO A 109 21.37 -6.06 7.37
CA PRO A 109 22.27 -6.56 8.42
C PRO A 109 22.33 -5.62 9.64
N ILE A 110 21.18 -5.43 10.31
CA ILE A 110 21.05 -4.70 11.57
C ILE A 110 20.67 -5.63 12.73
N SER A 111 20.84 -5.16 13.96
CA SER A 111 20.43 -5.91 15.17
C SER A 111 18.94 -6.26 15.15
N TRP A 112 18.57 -7.46 15.58
CA TRP A 112 17.18 -7.96 15.58
C TRP A 112 16.18 -7.02 16.27
N LYS A 113 16.52 -6.44 17.44
CA LYS A 113 15.65 -5.45 18.12
C LYS A 113 15.25 -4.30 17.20
N ARG A 114 16.19 -3.81 16.39
CA ARG A 114 15.93 -2.74 15.42
C ARG A 114 15.12 -3.22 14.22
N LYS A 115 15.32 -4.45 13.77
CA LYS A 115 14.48 -5.05 12.71
C LYS A 115 13.02 -5.09 13.14
N LEU A 116 12.74 -5.58 14.35
CA LEU A 116 11.37 -5.65 14.87
C LEU A 116 10.71 -4.28 14.94
N ILE A 117 11.41 -3.28 15.51
CA ILE A 117 10.88 -1.91 15.57
C ILE A 117 10.65 -1.35 14.16
N ALA A 118 11.60 -1.52 13.24
CA ALA A 118 11.47 -1.05 11.86
C ALA A 118 10.31 -1.74 11.12
N VAL A 119 10.13 -3.05 11.30
CA VAL A 119 9.01 -3.80 10.73
C VAL A 119 7.68 -3.29 11.27
N VAL A 120 7.53 -3.17 12.60
CA VAL A 120 6.28 -2.72 13.22
C VAL A 120 5.93 -1.29 12.78
N VAL A 121 6.87 -0.35 12.95
CA VAL A 121 6.64 1.07 12.58
C VAL A 121 6.43 1.20 11.07
N GLY A 122 7.21 0.49 10.27
CA GLY A 122 7.10 0.56 8.82
C GLY A 122 5.83 -0.08 8.28
N ILE A 123 5.31 -1.16 8.88
CA ILE A 123 4.00 -1.70 8.54
C ILE A 123 2.92 -0.65 8.76
N VAL A 124 2.92 0.07 9.89
CA VAL A 124 1.96 1.15 10.15
C VAL A 124 2.03 2.25 9.07
N ILE A 125 3.25 2.69 8.72
CA ILE A 125 3.46 3.71 7.69
C ILE A 125 3.01 3.22 6.31
N VAL A 126 3.37 2.00 5.92
CA VAL A 126 3.00 1.39 4.63
C VAL A 126 1.49 1.17 4.56
N THR A 127 0.84 0.69 5.62
CA THR A 127 -0.62 0.58 5.68
C THR A 127 -1.26 1.95 5.49
N THR A 128 -0.78 2.99 6.17
CA THR A 128 -1.31 4.36 6.01
C THR A 128 -1.22 4.83 4.56
N PHE A 129 -0.07 4.61 3.91
CA PHE A 129 0.13 4.93 2.49
C PHE A 129 -0.82 4.13 1.57
N VAL A 130 -0.98 2.83 1.81
CA VAL A 130 -1.88 1.96 1.06
C VAL A 130 -3.35 2.38 1.23
N MET A 131 -3.75 2.77 2.44
CA MET A 131 -5.10 3.28 2.70
C MET A 131 -5.33 4.64 2.02
N LEU A 132 -4.33 5.52 1.97
CA LEU A 132 -4.41 6.75 1.19
C LEU A 132 -4.58 6.47 -0.31
N LYS A 133 -3.87 5.47 -0.86
CA LYS A 133 -4.11 5.02 -2.25
C LYS A 133 -5.55 4.53 -2.43
N MET A 134 -6.04 3.73 -1.48
CA MET A 134 -7.41 3.21 -1.54
C MET A 134 -8.46 4.33 -1.48
N TYR A 135 -8.25 5.35 -0.64
CA TYR A 135 -9.10 6.53 -0.57
C TYR A 135 -9.24 7.23 -1.94
N ILE A 136 -8.12 7.41 -2.66
CA ILE A 136 -8.12 8.01 -4.02
C ILE A 136 -8.82 7.09 -5.03
N ILE A 137 -8.64 5.77 -4.93
CA ILE A 137 -9.36 4.79 -5.77
C ILE A 137 -10.86 4.88 -5.54
N ILE A 138 -11.32 5.02 -4.29
CA ILE A 138 -12.73 5.16 -3.94
C ILE A 138 -13.28 6.46 -4.51
N LEU A 139 -12.60 7.61 -4.29
CA LEU A 139 -12.98 8.89 -4.87
C LEU A 139 -13.15 8.79 -6.39
N ASN A 140 -12.16 8.22 -7.08
CA ASN A 140 -12.21 8.04 -8.52
C ASN A 140 -13.34 7.09 -8.95
N SER A 141 -13.71 6.13 -8.12
CA SER A 141 -14.80 5.21 -8.47
C SER A 141 -16.17 5.90 -8.34
N TYR A 142 -16.32 6.88 -7.45
CA TYR A 142 -17.52 7.72 -7.40
C TYR A 142 -17.65 8.66 -8.60
N THR A 143 -16.54 9.19 -9.14
CA THR A 143 -16.60 10.08 -10.31
C THR A 143 -17.05 9.35 -11.58
N LEU A 144 -16.78 8.05 -11.69
CA LEU A 144 -17.13 7.21 -12.86
C LEU A 144 -18.62 6.85 -12.94
N VAL A 145 -19.39 7.10 -11.88
CA VAL A 145 -20.79 6.69 -11.77
C VAL A 145 -21.66 7.94 -11.64
N ASP A 146 -22.04 8.53 -12.77
CA ASP A 146 -22.71 9.83 -12.79
C ASP A 146 -24.00 9.88 -11.96
N TRP A 147 -24.74 8.76 -11.91
CA TRP A 147 -25.99 8.67 -11.15
C TRP A 147 -25.81 8.71 -9.64
N PHE A 148 -24.59 8.63 -9.10
CA PHE A 148 -24.34 8.94 -7.69
C PHE A 148 -24.50 10.43 -7.39
N GLY A 149 -24.24 11.31 -8.35
CA GLY A 149 -24.23 12.76 -8.10
C GLY A 149 -23.09 13.23 -7.18
N LEU A 150 -22.18 12.33 -6.77
CA LEU A 150 -21.04 12.64 -5.92
C LEU A 150 -19.79 12.92 -6.78
N TYR A 151 -19.06 13.98 -6.45
CA TYR A 151 -17.81 14.37 -7.12
C TYR A 151 -17.96 14.57 -8.64
N GLN A 152 -19.07 15.17 -9.07
CA GLN A 152 -19.42 15.32 -10.49
C GLN A 152 -18.97 16.63 -11.13
N GLU A 153 -18.53 17.59 -10.31
CA GLU A 153 -18.06 18.88 -10.78
C GLU A 153 -16.78 18.71 -11.63
N PRO A 154 -16.67 19.32 -12.83
CA PRO A 154 -15.59 19.01 -13.77
C PRO A 154 -14.18 19.23 -13.23
N THR A 155 -13.97 20.29 -12.44
CA THR A 155 -12.63 20.58 -11.90
C THR A 155 -12.24 19.59 -10.80
N GLU A 156 -13.20 19.20 -9.96
CA GLU A 156 -13.03 18.14 -8.98
C GLU A 156 -12.76 16.77 -9.61
N LYS A 157 -13.53 16.38 -10.64
CA LYS A 157 -13.30 15.14 -11.41
C LYS A 157 -11.88 15.10 -11.97
N ALA A 158 -11.44 16.18 -12.62
CA ALA A 158 -10.11 16.27 -13.21
C ALA A 158 -8.99 16.13 -12.15
N ARG A 159 -9.16 16.76 -10.98
CA ARG A 159 -8.22 16.63 -9.87
C ARG A 159 -8.15 15.21 -9.31
N ILE A 160 -9.30 14.57 -9.10
CA ILE A 160 -9.35 13.18 -8.60
C ILE A 160 -8.70 12.23 -9.60
N GLN A 161 -9.04 12.37 -10.89
CA GLN A 161 -8.47 11.56 -11.97
C GLN A 161 -6.94 11.73 -12.05
N PHE A 162 -6.44 12.97 -11.92
CA PHE A 162 -5.00 13.24 -11.89
C PHE A 162 -4.30 12.45 -10.78
N TRP A 163 -4.82 12.52 -9.54
CA TRP A 163 -4.27 11.76 -8.42
C TRP A 163 -4.41 10.25 -8.61
N TYR A 164 -5.52 9.80 -9.20
CA TYR A 164 -5.68 8.39 -9.51
C TYR A 164 -4.59 7.90 -10.47
N GLU A 165 -4.40 8.57 -11.60
CA GLU A 165 -3.43 8.19 -12.64
C GLU A 165 -1.98 8.27 -12.14
N HIS A 166 -1.64 9.37 -11.47
CA HIS A 166 -0.25 9.68 -11.10
C HIS A 166 0.16 9.16 -9.73
N PHE A 167 -0.76 8.66 -8.91
CA PHE A 167 -0.43 8.17 -7.57
C PHE A 167 -1.05 6.80 -7.27
N ALA A 168 -2.37 6.65 -7.47
CA ALA A 168 -3.06 5.45 -7.05
C ALA A 168 -2.85 4.25 -8.01
N ALA A 169 -3.00 4.48 -9.32
CA ALA A 169 -3.01 3.47 -10.36
C ALA A 169 -1.63 2.86 -10.61
N SER A 170 -0.57 3.65 -10.49
CA SER A 170 0.80 3.18 -10.71
C SER A 170 1.27 2.30 -9.55
N ALA A 171 1.66 1.06 -9.87
CA ALA A 171 2.23 0.12 -8.92
C ALA A 171 3.65 0.51 -8.49
N THR A 172 4.40 1.23 -9.33
CA THR A 172 5.82 1.52 -9.11
C THR A 172 6.05 2.47 -7.94
N TYR A 173 5.17 3.45 -7.73
CA TYR A 173 5.31 4.40 -6.62
C TYR A 173 5.26 3.73 -5.25
N GLY A 174 4.56 2.61 -5.12
CA GLY A 174 4.54 1.83 -3.88
C GLY A 174 5.92 1.30 -3.49
N TYR A 175 6.66 0.74 -4.45
CA TYR A 175 8.01 0.24 -4.21
C TYR A 175 8.99 1.38 -3.90
N SER A 176 8.95 2.48 -4.66
CA SER A 176 9.78 3.66 -4.39
C SER A 176 9.53 4.24 -3.00
N PHE A 177 8.25 4.37 -2.61
CA PHE A 177 7.87 4.82 -1.27
C PHE A 177 8.43 3.91 -0.18
N VAL A 178 8.27 2.60 -0.34
CA VAL A 178 8.78 1.61 0.62
C VAL A 178 10.29 1.66 0.77
N VAL A 179 11.05 1.87 -0.31
CA VAL A 179 12.50 2.04 -0.24
C VAL A 179 12.86 3.28 0.59
N VAL A 180 12.14 4.39 0.41
CA VAL A 180 12.35 5.61 1.22
C VAL A 180 12.03 5.37 2.69
N VAL A 181 10.90 4.72 3.00
CA VAL A 181 10.52 4.35 4.37
C VAL A 181 11.58 3.43 5.01
N TRP A 182 12.03 2.42 4.28
CA TRP A 182 13.08 1.50 4.73
C TRP A 182 14.38 2.25 5.03
N LEU A 183 14.85 3.10 4.12
CA LEU A 183 16.05 3.93 4.33
C LEU A 183 15.90 4.81 5.58
N ALA A 184 14.74 5.45 5.75
CA ALA A 184 14.47 6.32 6.89
C ALA A 184 14.47 5.57 8.24
N LEU A 185 13.91 4.36 8.28
CA LEU A 185 13.82 3.56 9.51
C LEU A 185 15.13 2.84 9.85
N VAL A 186 15.90 2.43 8.83
CA VAL A 186 17.08 1.59 9.04
C VAL A 186 18.38 2.41 9.15
N LEU A 187 18.52 3.52 8.44
CA LEU A 187 19.73 4.35 8.52
C LEU A 187 19.73 5.21 9.80
N ARG A 188 20.78 5.11 10.61
CA ARG A 188 20.96 6.03 11.75
C ARG A 188 21.40 7.40 11.24
N LYS A 189 21.15 8.44 12.05
CA LYS A 189 21.78 9.76 11.85
C LYS A 189 23.31 9.67 11.68
N LYS A 190 23.98 8.76 12.39
CA LYS A 190 25.43 8.51 12.25
C LYS A 190 25.78 7.92 10.88
N ASP A 191 25.00 6.97 10.39
CA ASP A 191 25.20 6.34 9.08
C ASP A 191 24.98 7.36 7.95
N TRP A 192 23.99 8.25 8.12
CA TRP A 192 23.75 9.39 7.23
C TRP A 192 24.93 10.36 7.16
N LYS A 193 25.52 10.72 8.31
CA LYS A 193 26.71 11.59 8.34
C LYS A 193 27.89 10.95 7.59
N LEU A 194 28.08 9.63 7.73
CA LEU A 194 29.13 8.90 7.01
C LEU A 194 28.88 8.87 5.49
N LEU A 195 27.63 8.64 5.07
CA LEU A 195 27.24 8.70 3.65
C LEU A 195 27.55 10.08 3.05
N ILE A 196 27.08 11.16 3.67
CA ILE A 196 27.30 12.53 3.20
C ILE A 196 28.80 12.87 3.15
N ALA A 197 29.57 12.48 4.18
CA ALA A 197 31.02 12.70 4.20
C ALA A 197 31.74 11.97 3.06
N SER A 198 31.27 10.78 2.67
CA SER A 198 31.86 10.01 1.57
C SER A 198 31.60 10.64 0.20
N PHE A 199 30.44 11.26 0.00
CA PHE A 199 30.13 11.99 -1.24
C PHE A 199 30.99 13.26 -1.38
N ARG A 200 31.20 14.01 -0.29
CA ARG A 200 32.05 15.22 -0.33
C ARG A 200 33.50 14.94 -0.71
N LYS A 201 34.04 13.75 -0.39
CA LYS A 201 35.42 13.38 -0.73
C LYS A 201 35.62 13.01 -2.21
N LYS A 202 34.54 12.76 -2.96
CA LYS A 202 34.60 12.28 -4.35
C LYS A 202 34.36 13.35 -5.41
N VAL A 203 34.08 14.58 -5.01
CA VAL A 203 33.99 15.72 -5.95
C VAL A 203 35.34 16.43 -5.90
N PRO A 204 36.28 16.15 -6.82
CA PRO A 204 37.43 17.04 -7.00
C PRO A 204 36.90 18.42 -7.41
N ALA A 205 37.46 19.46 -6.79
CA ALA A 205 37.12 20.85 -7.07
C ALA A 205 37.45 21.23 -8.52
#